data_AF-A0A2E1UWH1-F1
#
_entry.id   AF-A0A2E1UWH1-F1
#
_cell.length_a   1.000
_cell.length_b   1.000
_cell.length_c   1.000
_cell.angle_alpha   90.00
_cell.angle_beta   90.00
_cell.angle_gamma   90.00
#
_symmetry.space_group_name_H-M   'P 1'
#
loop_
_entity.id
_entity.type
_entity.pdbx_description
1 polymer ?
#
loop_
_entity_poly.entity_id
_entity_poly.type
_entity_poly.pdbx_seq_one_letter_code
_entity_poly.pdbx_strand_id
1 'polypeptide(L)'
;MEYKYKEIKNFLPKEQFKSLQDLIFSNTFPWFFQPHQTKDDGYFMSHNFFYNNKPNSIFYEDYIVSIIQKLKVNMVSEVRANLLFKTKKHIQSEFHVDKPFYCKTALLYVNTNNGHTLLKNKIKIKAEENKLLIIDTKTPHAAVSQTDKDRRIVINFNYL
;
A
#
# COMPACT_ATOMS: atom_id res chain seq x y z
N MET A 1 13.69 20.65 4.88
CA MET A 1 12.88 20.27 3.71
C MET A 1 11.54 19.79 4.22
N GLU A 2 10.44 20.47 3.91
CA GLU A 2 9.11 19.93 4.17
C GLU A 2 8.84 18.79 3.18
N TYR A 3 8.61 17.59 3.68
CA TYR A 3 8.19 16.47 2.83
C TYR A 3 6.75 16.74 2.38
N LYS A 4 6.52 16.72 1.06
CA LYS A 4 5.17 16.87 0.50
C LYS A 4 4.46 15.52 0.53
N TYR A 5 3.33 15.49 1.24
CA TYR A 5 2.38 14.38 1.17
C TYR A 5 0.98 14.93 0.87
N LYS A 6 0.12 14.08 0.30
CA LYS A 6 -1.28 14.40 0.02
C LYS A 6 -2.15 13.23 0.46
N GLU A 7 -3.20 13.52 1.23
CA GLU A 7 -4.24 12.55 1.57
C GLU A 7 -5.51 12.84 0.78
N ILE A 8 -6.11 11.81 0.19
CA ILE A 8 -7.37 11.88 -0.56
C ILE A 8 -8.32 10.83 0.03
N LYS A 9 -9.35 11.28 0.73
CA LYS A 9 -10.38 10.39 1.29
C LYS A 9 -11.36 9.97 0.19
N ASN A 10 -11.93 8.77 0.32
CA ASN A 10 -12.90 8.20 -0.62
C ASN A 10 -12.40 8.25 -2.07
N PHE A 11 -11.17 7.83 -2.28
CA PHE A 11 -10.47 7.96 -3.56
C PHE A 11 -11.19 7.22 -4.69
N LEU A 12 -11.67 6.00 -4.44
CA LEU A 12 -12.48 5.24 -5.40
C LEU A 12 -13.98 5.44 -5.12
N PRO A 13 -14.84 5.41 -6.16
CA PRO A 13 -16.27 5.22 -5.99
C PRO A 13 -16.56 4.02 -5.09
N LYS A 14 -17.62 4.12 -4.27
CA LYS A 14 -17.94 3.14 -3.23
C LYS A 14 -18.03 1.71 -3.76
N GLU A 15 -18.70 1.51 -4.90
CA GLU A 15 -18.88 0.19 -5.51
C GLU A 15 -17.57 -0.39 -6.05
N GLN A 16 -16.77 0.44 -6.73
CA GLN A 16 -15.43 0.05 -7.21
C GLN A 16 -14.54 -0.36 -6.03
N PHE A 17 -14.52 0.42 -4.95
CA PHE A 17 -13.76 0.11 -3.75
C PHE A 17 -14.23 -1.19 -3.09
N LYS A 18 -15.55 -1.37 -2.99
CA LYS A 18 -16.13 -2.58 -2.39
C LYS A 18 -15.76 -3.83 -3.18
N SER A 19 -15.85 -3.78 -4.52
CA SER A 19 -15.43 -4.87 -5.41
C SER A 19 -13.95 -5.24 -5.23
N LEU A 20 -13.06 -4.23 -5.20
CA LEU A 20 -11.64 -4.43 -4.91
C LEU A 20 -11.40 -5.04 -3.52
N GLN A 21 -12.12 -4.55 -2.52
CA GLN A 21 -12.02 -5.04 -1.15
C GLN A 21 -12.48 -6.50 -1.04
N ASP A 22 -13.56 -6.87 -1.72
CA ASP A 22 -14.08 -8.24 -1.77
C ASP A 22 -13.11 -9.20 -2.45
N LEU A 23 -12.50 -8.78 -3.56
CA LEU A 23 -11.43 -9.54 -4.20
C LEU A 23 -10.28 -9.80 -3.22
N ILE A 24 -9.73 -8.75 -2.60
CA ILE A 24 -8.53 -8.84 -1.75
C ILE A 24 -8.80 -9.64 -0.46
N PHE A 25 -10.03 -9.59 0.05
CA PHE A 25 -10.43 -10.33 1.23
C PHE A 25 -10.92 -11.75 0.96
N SER A 26 -11.06 -12.14 -0.31
CA SER A 26 -11.37 -13.51 -0.68
C SER A 26 -10.33 -14.48 -0.11
N ASN A 27 -10.78 -15.64 0.35
CA ASN A 27 -9.92 -16.74 0.77
C ASN A 27 -9.17 -17.40 -0.41
N THR A 28 -9.53 -17.08 -1.65
CA THR A 28 -8.85 -17.51 -2.87
C THR A 28 -7.87 -16.48 -3.42
N PHE A 29 -7.79 -15.28 -2.81
CA PHE A 29 -6.84 -14.28 -3.26
C PHE A 29 -5.40 -14.72 -2.93
N PRO A 30 -4.49 -14.79 -3.93
CA PRO A 30 -3.20 -15.41 -3.73
C PRO A 30 -2.25 -14.43 -3.02
N TRP A 31 -1.97 -14.74 -1.75
CA TRP A 31 -0.98 -14.07 -0.93
C TRP A 31 0.33 -14.86 -0.93
N PHE A 32 1.44 -14.18 -1.23
CA PHE A 32 2.77 -14.77 -1.28
C PHE A 32 3.58 -14.30 -0.09
N PHE A 33 4.14 -15.24 0.66
CA PHE A 33 5.00 -14.96 1.81
C PHE A 33 6.22 -14.15 1.39
N GLN A 34 6.56 -13.17 2.23
CA GLN A 34 7.77 -12.36 2.10
C GLN A 34 8.50 -12.39 3.45
N PRO A 35 9.80 -12.74 3.46
CA PRO A 35 10.53 -12.95 4.70
C PRO A 35 10.73 -11.67 5.50
N HIS A 36 10.84 -10.52 4.83
CA HIS A 36 11.11 -9.22 5.45
C HIS A 36 10.42 -8.09 4.68
N GLN A 37 9.88 -7.10 5.40
CA GLN A 37 9.39 -5.86 4.79
C GLN A 37 10.53 -4.96 4.30
N THR A 38 11.59 -4.85 5.11
CA THR A 38 12.86 -4.20 4.77
C THR A 38 14.00 -5.18 5.06
N LYS A 39 15.10 -4.75 5.69
CA LYS A 39 16.25 -5.62 6.00
C LYS A 39 16.05 -6.44 7.29
N ASP A 40 15.60 -5.79 8.36
CA ASP A 40 15.58 -6.37 9.72
C ASP A 40 14.14 -6.53 10.27
N ASP A 41 13.14 -6.36 9.40
CA ASP A 41 11.73 -6.46 9.77
C ASP A 41 11.20 -7.90 9.77
N GLY A 42 10.05 -8.08 10.41
CA GLY A 42 9.28 -9.32 10.35
C GLY A 42 8.72 -9.62 8.96
N TYR A 43 8.22 -10.85 8.83
CA TYR A 43 7.59 -11.32 7.62
C TYR A 43 6.24 -10.64 7.36
N PHE A 44 5.84 -10.65 6.10
CA PHE A 44 4.54 -10.16 5.67
C PHE A 44 4.04 -10.96 4.45
N MET A 45 2.81 -10.68 4.01
CA MET A 45 2.29 -11.26 2.77
C MET A 45 2.18 -10.19 1.70
N SER A 46 2.48 -10.53 0.46
CA SER A 46 2.31 -9.62 -0.67
C SER A 46 1.61 -10.25 -1.86
N HIS A 47 1.05 -9.41 -2.72
CA HIS A 47 0.57 -9.80 -4.04
C HIS A 47 1.01 -8.75 -5.05
N ASN A 48 1.78 -9.18 -6.06
CA ASN A 48 2.28 -8.29 -7.12
C ASN A 48 1.31 -8.28 -8.29
N PHE A 49 0.66 -7.13 -8.52
CA PHE A 49 -0.20 -6.93 -9.67
C PHE A 49 0.58 -6.54 -10.93
N PHE A 50 1.63 -5.74 -10.78
CA PHE A 50 2.50 -5.30 -11.87
C PHE A 50 3.94 -5.20 -11.39
N TYR A 51 4.87 -5.81 -12.13
CA TYR A 51 6.29 -5.80 -11.82
C TYR A 51 7.11 -6.10 -13.07
N ASN A 52 8.33 -5.57 -13.16
CA ASN A 52 9.24 -5.77 -14.29
C ASN A 52 8.59 -5.45 -15.66
N ASN A 53 7.92 -4.29 -15.73
CA ASN A 53 7.25 -3.76 -16.92
C ASN A 53 6.17 -4.66 -17.53
N LYS A 54 5.54 -5.53 -16.73
CA LYS A 54 4.42 -6.35 -17.17
C LYS A 54 3.38 -6.58 -16.07
N PRO A 55 2.10 -6.80 -16.43
CA PRO A 55 1.13 -7.38 -15.52
C PRO A 55 1.65 -8.71 -14.97
N ASN A 56 1.48 -8.93 -13.67
CA ASN A 56 1.91 -10.14 -12.97
C ASN A 56 0.76 -10.83 -12.22
N SER A 57 -0.47 -10.39 -12.48
CA SER A 57 -1.69 -10.92 -11.87
C SER A 57 -2.84 -10.86 -12.87
N ILE A 58 -3.69 -11.89 -12.84
CA ILE A 58 -4.94 -11.91 -13.61
C ILE A 58 -5.91 -10.80 -13.19
N PHE A 59 -5.74 -10.23 -11.99
CA PHE A 59 -6.58 -9.16 -11.47
C PHE A 59 -6.13 -7.76 -11.89
N TYR A 60 -5.02 -7.63 -12.62
CA TYR A 60 -4.45 -6.34 -12.96
C TYR A 60 -5.39 -5.49 -13.82
N GLU A 61 -5.88 -6.04 -14.94
CA GLU A 61 -6.73 -5.29 -15.88
C GLU A 61 -8.03 -4.82 -15.21
N ASP A 62 -8.75 -5.73 -14.55
CA ASP A 62 -10.08 -5.45 -14.00
C ASP A 62 -10.06 -4.51 -12.79
N TYR A 63 -9.03 -4.60 -11.94
CA TYR A 63 -9.03 -3.93 -10.63
C TYR A 63 -8.01 -2.81 -10.50
N ILE A 64 -6.92 -2.83 -11.27
CA ILE A 64 -5.78 -1.93 -11.07
C ILE A 64 -5.71 -0.85 -12.15
N VAL A 65 -6.00 -1.16 -13.41
CA VAL A 65 -5.86 -0.20 -14.52
C VAL A 65 -6.72 1.06 -14.34
N SER A 66 -7.97 0.90 -13.90
CA SER A 66 -8.86 2.04 -13.63
C SER A 66 -8.33 2.95 -12.51
N ILE A 67 -7.62 2.40 -11.52
CA ILE A 67 -6.97 3.14 -10.43
C ILE A 67 -5.78 3.92 -10.98
N ILE A 68 -4.95 3.30 -11.82
CA ILE A 68 -3.80 3.93 -12.49
C ILE A 68 -4.26 5.10 -13.36
N GLN A 69 -5.32 4.91 -14.15
CA GLN A 69 -5.93 5.97 -14.97
C GLN A 69 -6.43 7.13 -14.10
N LYS A 70 -7.11 6.83 -12.98
CA LYS A 70 -7.58 7.87 -12.04
C LYS A 70 -6.45 8.63 -11.37
N LEU A 71 -5.33 7.95 -11.06
CA LEU A 71 -4.11 8.55 -10.55
C LEU A 71 -3.41 9.46 -11.59
N LYS A 72 -3.81 9.38 -12.87
CA LYS A 72 -3.19 10.08 -14.02
C LYS A 72 -1.70 9.77 -14.12
N VAL A 73 -1.37 8.49 -14.02
CA VAL A 73 0.00 7.99 -14.10
C VAL A 73 0.42 7.83 -15.56
N ASN A 74 1.64 8.27 -15.89
CA ASN A 74 2.22 8.06 -17.21
C ASN A 74 2.93 6.70 -17.30
N MET A 75 3.67 6.31 -16.25
CA MET A 75 4.39 5.04 -16.21
C MET A 75 4.38 4.43 -14.81
N VAL A 76 3.96 3.17 -14.71
CA VAL A 76 3.97 2.40 -13.47
C VAL A 76 5.25 1.60 -13.37
N SER A 77 5.93 1.67 -12.22
CA SER A 77 7.09 0.82 -11.91
C SER A 77 6.66 -0.48 -11.22
N GLU A 78 5.77 -0.40 -10.25
CA GLU A 78 5.28 -1.54 -9.49
C GLU A 78 3.90 -1.23 -8.91
N VAL A 79 3.03 -2.25 -8.88
CA VAL A 79 1.81 -2.24 -8.06
C VAL A 79 1.76 -3.50 -7.22
N ARG A 80 1.72 -3.32 -5.90
CA ARG A 80 1.78 -4.42 -4.94
C ARG A 80 0.84 -4.20 -3.77
N ALA A 81 0.00 -5.19 -3.47
CA ALA A 81 -0.70 -5.25 -2.19
C ALA A 81 0.22 -5.84 -1.12
N ASN A 82 0.23 -5.24 0.06
CA ASN A 82 0.98 -5.66 1.22
C ASN A 82 0.01 -5.89 2.38
N LEU A 83 0.12 -7.04 3.05
CA LEU A 83 -0.68 -7.44 4.20
C LEU A 83 0.23 -7.64 5.41
N LEU A 84 -0.08 -6.92 6.49
CA LEU A 84 0.51 -7.10 7.81
C LEU A 84 -0.50 -7.74 8.75
N PHE A 85 -0.08 -8.77 9.46
CA PHE A 85 -0.90 -9.46 10.45
C PHE A 85 -1.07 -8.63 11.72
N LYS A 86 -2.13 -8.97 12.47
CA LYS A 86 -2.31 -8.51 13.84
C LYS A 86 -1.10 -8.84 14.70
N THR A 87 -0.69 -7.89 15.53
CA THR A 87 0.36 -8.08 16.54
C THR A 87 -0.19 -7.78 17.93
N LYS A 88 0.48 -8.26 18.98
CA LYS A 88 0.08 -7.98 20.39
C LYS A 88 0.25 -6.50 20.78
N LYS A 89 1.25 -5.85 20.18
CA LYS A 89 1.59 -4.43 20.32
C LYS A 89 1.92 -3.89 18.93
N HIS A 90 1.84 -2.57 18.74
CA HIS A 90 2.32 -1.97 17.50
C HIS A 90 3.81 -2.31 17.29
N ILE A 91 4.12 -2.84 16.11
CA ILE A 91 5.46 -3.09 15.61
C ILE A 91 5.66 -2.14 14.44
N GLN A 92 6.72 -1.34 14.52
CA GLN A 92 7.11 -0.43 13.45
C GLN A 92 8.19 -1.11 12.62
N SER A 93 8.07 -1.01 11.29
CA SER A 93 9.14 -1.37 10.37
C SER A 93 10.29 -0.36 10.43
N GLU A 94 11.43 -0.70 9.84
CA GLU A 94 12.46 0.30 9.56
C GLU A 94 11.94 1.38 8.59
N PHE A 95 12.49 2.59 8.73
CA PHE A 95 12.24 3.68 7.78
C PHE A 95 12.92 3.37 6.45
N HIS A 96 12.15 3.39 5.37
CA HIS A 96 12.65 3.08 4.04
C HIS A 96 12.03 3.99 2.97
N VAL A 97 12.57 3.86 1.77
CA VAL A 97 11.98 4.38 0.53
C VAL A 97 11.66 3.18 -0.36
N ASP A 98 10.54 3.23 -1.08
CA ASP A 98 10.08 2.09 -1.88
C ASP A 98 10.97 1.81 -3.10
N LYS A 99 11.55 2.86 -3.69
CA LYS A 99 12.39 2.78 -4.89
C LYS A 99 13.68 3.59 -4.72
N PRO A 100 14.79 3.13 -5.31
CA PRO A 100 16.07 3.84 -5.26
C PRO A 100 16.10 5.07 -6.20
N PHE A 101 15.13 5.21 -7.11
CA PHE A 101 15.01 6.32 -8.06
C PHE A 101 13.84 7.25 -7.72
N TYR A 102 13.86 8.46 -8.29
CA TYR A 102 12.82 9.47 -8.05
C TYR A 102 11.53 9.11 -8.78
N CYS A 103 10.44 8.95 -8.03
CA CYS A 103 9.09 8.69 -8.52
C CYS A 103 8.08 9.09 -7.43
N LYS A 104 6.80 8.82 -7.64
CA LYS A 104 5.74 8.98 -6.65
C LYS A 104 5.36 7.61 -6.10
N THR A 105 4.97 7.59 -4.83
CA THR A 105 4.33 6.44 -4.20
C THR A 105 2.93 6.83 -3.77
N ALA A 106 1.93 6.10 -4.26
CA ALA A 106 0.58 6.16 -3.73
C ALA A 106 0.25 4.89 -2.94
N LEU A 107 -0.38 5.08 -1.78
CA LEU A 107 -0.75 4.05 -0.83
C LEU A 107 -2.26 4.09 -0.68
N LEU A 108 -2.96 3.11 -1.25
CA LEU A 108 -4.40 2.93 -1.08
C LEU A 108 -4.66 2.00 0.10
N TYR A 109 -5.31 2.51 1.15
CA TYR A 109 -5.67 1.71 2.32
C TYR A 109 -6.94 0.90 2.03
N VAL A 110 -6.84 -0.42 2.11
CA VAL A 110 -7.95 -1.34 1.78
C VAL A 110 -8.89 -1.53 2.96
N ASN A 111 -8.45 -1.27 4.19
CA ASN A 111 -9.27 -1.44 5.38
C ASN A 111 -8.91 -0.47 6.50
N THR A 112 -9.91 -0.11 7.29
CA THR A 112 -9.74 0.71 8.49
C THR A 112 -9.22 -0.12 9.66
N ASN A 113 -8.14 0.32 10.29
CA ASN A 113 -7.53 -0.32 11.47
C ASN A 113 -6.68 0.69 12.25
N ASN A 114 -6.18 0.31 13.42
CA ASN A 114 -5.36 1.18 14.28
C ASN A 114 -3.86 1.22 13.90
N GLY A 115 -3.44 0.46 12.89
CA GLY A 115 -2.13 0.61 12.27
C GLY A 115 -2.03 1.92 11.48
N HIS A 116 -0.82 2.30 11.09
CA HIS A 116 -0.60 3.56 10.39
C HIS A 116 0.68 3.54 9.56
N THR A 117 0.80 4.52 8.66
CA THR A 117 2.07 4.82 7.99
C THR A 117 2.72 5.98 8.74
N LEU A 118 3.95 5.80 9.20
CA LEU A 118 4.73 6.82 9.89
C LEU A 118 5.71 7.45 8.90
N LEU A 119 5.60 8.75 8.66
CA LEU A 119 6.59 9.49 7.88
C LEU A 119 7.71 9.98 8.81
N LYS A 120 8.95 10.12 8.30
CA LYS A 120 10.15 10.45 9.11
C LYS A 120 10.01 11.66 10.03
N ASN A 121 9.18 12.63 9.67
CA ASN A 121 8.85 13.80 10.52
C ASN A 121 7.84 13.50 11.64
N LYS A 122 7.69 12.23 12.04
CA LYS A 122 6.72 11.74 13.04
C LYS A 122 5.26 11.98 12.68
N ILE A 123 4.96 12.26 11.41
CA ILE A 123 3.59 12.41 10.91
C ILE A 123 2.97 11.02 10.80
N LYS A 124 1.87 10.81 11.52
CA LYS A 124 1.13 9.55 11.53
C LYS A 124 -0.05 9.63 10.57
N ILE A 125 0.01 8.85 9.50
CA ILE A 125 -1.09 8.71 8.54
C ILE A 125 -1.92 7.50 8.94
N LYS A 126 -3.12 7.75 9.48
CA LYS A 126 -4.07 6.70 9.91
C LYS A 126 -4.46 5.80 8.74
N ALA A 127 -4.58 4.50 8.99
CA ALA A 127 -5.15 3.56 8.02
C ALA A 127 -6.68 3.67 8.02
N GLU A 128 -7.21 4.49 7.13
CA GLU A 128 -8.66 4.66 6.89
C GLU A 128 -8.95 4.09 5.50
N GLU A 129 -9.91 3.18 5.38
CA GLU A 129 -10.22 2.54 4.11
C GLU A 129 -10.61 3.53 3.01
N ASN A 130 -10.30 3.19 1.76
CA ASN A 130 -10.52 4.01 0.58
C ASN A 130 -9.85 5.39 0.64
N LYS A 131 -8.91 5.59 1.58
CA LYS A 131 -8.01 6.74 1.56
C LYS A 131 -6.79 6.42 0.71
N LEU A 132 -6.38 7.39 -0.09
CA LEU A 132 -5.12 7.37 -0.81
C LEU A 132 -4.15 8.35 -0.16
N LEU A 133 -2.95 7.88 0.18
CA LEU A 133 -1.82 8.72 0.56
C LEU A 133 -0.85 8.78 -0.61
N ILE A 134 -0.48 9.97 -1.08
CA ILE A 134 0.57 10.18 -2.08
C ILE A 134 1.76 10.84 -1.40
N ILE A 135 2.95 10.26 -1.58
CA ILE A 135 4.24 10.77 -1.12
C ILE A 135 5.26 10.73 -2.26
N ASP A 136 6.21 11.65 -2.25
CA ASP A 136 7.40 11.53 -3.12
C ASP A 136 8.26 10.34 -2.62
N THR A 137 8.82 9.50 -3.51
CA THR A 137 9.55 8.28 -3.05
C THR A 137 10.74 8.58 -2.16
N LYS A 138 11.32 9.79 -2.21
CA LYS A 138 12.40 10.18 -1.29
C LYS A 138 11.91 10.47 0.13
N THR A 139 10.61 10.36 0.41
CA THR A 139 10.03 10.50 1.76
C THR A 139 10.21 9.19 2.52
N PRO A 140 11.11 9.11 3.50
CA PRO A 140 11.28 7.89 4.25
C PRO A 140 10.04 7.66 5.11
N HIS A 141 9.52 6.45 5.06
CA HIS A 141 8.33 6.06 5.78
C HIS A 141 8.47 4.65 6.35
N ALA A 142 7.65 4.36 7.35
CA ALA A 142 7.60 3.07 8.01
C ALA A 142 6.14 2.63 8.11
N ALA A 143 5.90 1.32 7.99
CA ALA A 143 4.62 0.74 8.31
C ALA A 143 4.57 0.43 9.81
N VAL A 144 3.46 0.78 10.45
CA VAL A 144 3.17 0.36 11.82
C VAL A 144 2.03 -0.64 11.77
N SER A 145 2.27 -1.83 12.33
CA SER A 145 1.29 -2.91 12.44
C SER A 145 0.07 -2.49 13.27
N GLN A 146 -0.96 -3.33 13.28
CA GLN A 146 -2.22 -3.07 13.97
C GLN A 146 -2.46 -4.11 15.07
N THR A 147 -3.34 -3.77 16.02
CA THR A 147 -3.72 -4.64 17.15
C THR A 147 -5.24 -4.85 17.27
N ASP A 148 -6.07 -4.21 16.44
CA ASP A 148 -7.53 -4.15 16.57
C ASP A 148 -8.32 -4.95 15.52
N LYS A 149 -7.66 -5.37 14.42
CA LYS A 149 -8.21 -6.18 13.34
C LYS A 149 -7.34 -7.41 13.09
N ASP A 150 -7.68 -8.27 12.14
CA ASP A 150 -6.83 -9.44 11.81
C ASP A 150 -5.65 -9.07 10.92
N ARG A 151 -5.85 -8.06 10.05
CA ARG A 151 -4.87 -7.64 9.04
C ARG A 151 -4.97 -6.15 8.72
N ARG A 152 -3.85 -5.54 8.38
CA ARG A 152 -3.74 -4.23 7.73
C ARG A 152 -3.31 -4.45 6.29
N ILE A 153 -4.09 -3.97 5.33
CA ILE A 153 -3.80 -4.11 3.91
C ILE A 153 -3.69 -2.75 3.23
N VAL A 154 -2.62 -2.59 2.46
CA VAL A 154 -2.36 -1.40 1.64
C VAL A 154 -1.93 -1.84 0.25
N ILE A 155 -2.38 -1.14 -0.79
CA ILE A 155 -1.86 -1.30 -2.15
C ILE A 155 -0.93 -0.15 -2.45
N ASN A 156 0.34 -0.46 -2.74
CA ASN A 156 1.35 0.48 -3.15
C ASN A 156 1.35 0.60 -4.68
N PHE A 157 1.41 1.82 -5.17
CA PHE A 157 1.62 2.17 -6.57
C PHE A 157 2.87 3.03 -6.64
N ASN A 158 3.94 2.53 -7.25
CA ASN A 158 5.14 3.32 -7.51
C ASN A 158 5.14 3.73 -8.99
N TYR A 159 5.23 5.03 -9.27
CA TYR A 159 5.02 5.54 -10.62
C TYR A 159 5.71 6.87 -10.93
N LEU A 160 6.01 7.11 -12.20
CA LEU A 160 6.54 8.37 -12.73
C LEU A 160 5.40 9.27 -13.22
#